data_AF-A0A969ZIJ8-F1
#
_entry.id   AF-A0A969ZIJ8-F1
#
_cell.length_a   1.000
_cell.length_b   1.000
_cell.length_c   1.000
_cell.angle_alpha   90.00
_cell.angle_beta   90.00
_cell.angle_gamma   90.00
#
_symmetry.space_group_name_H-M   'P 1'
#
loop_
_entity.id
_entity.type
_entity.pdbx_description
1 polymer ?
#
loop_
_entity_poly.entity_id
_entity_poly.type
_entity_poly.pdbx_seq_one_letter_code
_entity_poly.pdbx_strand_id
1 'polypeptide(L)'
;MKKSVLSFLLVLAILTVPLFSASMAAAANDEIESLRKKIKSIDDIDTTMFSSLEGAVLKKYTDVKKGDWYMSVMVKLVGLSALDGSLNNTLDPFDTVTRAMFIKLFVRAMYGTEGLEGLTPSFSHWAALDVKKAEEIGILSPGEYVPSNLSNPITRGEMARIIVKAYKKFEENPLTEAECRPLSASIKDFEQIAESLKADVLIVYGSGIISGYTDGRFAADDVATRAQAAAFIIRYLDKRERAKVTIPGNKAEREPMILRYDDPYRPMAIEGDTFIKPDGTSVVLKIGPSGVLGEEQGCATEIGRAHPNGKLIEDGDLGSNEKFLGQPYLVDEKTGEGHYIREWHAIAERLGDEALKKLGHPEEGTTYGPWLIYMYGQWCWIGPV
;
A
#
# COMPACT_ATOMS: atom_id res chain seq x y z
N MET A 1 -77.30 2.19 -31.09
CA MET A 1 -76.15 3.12 -30.94
C MET A 1 -75.37 2.73 -29.70
N LYS A 2 -74.15 2.21 -29.90
CA LYS A 2 -73.21 1.81 -28.84
C LYS A 2 -72.67 3.05 -28.12
N LYS A 3 -72.71 3.09 -26.78
CA LYS A 3 -71.76 3.88 -25.98
C LYS A 3 -71.26 3.01 -24.84
N SER A 4 -70.08 2.43 -25.07
CA SER A 4 -69.24 1.78 -24.07
C SER A 4 -68.54 2.89 -23.28
N VAL A 5 -68.78 2.96 -21.97
CA VAL A 5 -67.99 3.80 -21.06
C VAL A 5 -66.92 2.89 -20.47
N LEU A 6 -65.70 2.97 -21.03
CA LEU A 6 -64.51 2.35 -20.47
C LEU A 6 -64.07 3.21 -19.28
N SER A 7 -64.20 2.69 -18.05
CA SER A 7 -63.67 3.32 -16.85
C SER A 7 -62.18 2.98 -16.75
N PHE A 8 -61.30 3.94 -17.03
CA PHE A 8 -59.86 3.82 -16.79
C PHE A 8 -59.59 3.91 -15.28
N LEU A 9 -59.31 2.78 -14.65
CA LEU A 9 -58.69 2.73 -13.32
C LEU A 9 -57.21 3.05 -13.48
N LEU A 10 -56.83 4.29 -13.15
CA LEU A 10 -55.44 4.70 -12.99
C LEU A 10 -54.92 4.07 -11.68
N VAL A 11 -54.26 2.91 -11.77
CA VAL A 11 -53.52 2.33 -10.65
C VAL A 11 -52.24 3.16 -10.48
N LEU A 12 -52.28 4.17 -9.62
CA LEU A 12 -51.10 4.87 -9.16
C LEU A 12 -50.34 3.91 -8.22
N ALA A 13 -49.41 3.13 -8.78
CA ALA A 13 -48.46 2.37 -7.99
C ALA A 13 -47.53 3.37 -7.28
N ILE A 14 -47.90 3.79 -6.08
CA ILE A 14 -46.99 4.52 -5.18
C ILE A 14 -45.88 3.52 -4.85
N LEU A 15 -44.71 3.70 -5.46
CA LEU A 15 -43.46 3.11 -4.99
C LEU A 15 -43.23 3.69 -3.60
N THR A 16 -43.77 3.04 -2.56
CA THR A 16 -43.42 3.34 -1.18
C THR A 16 -42.02 2.81 -0.95
N VAL A 17 -41.00 3.57 -1.37
CA VAL A 17 -39.70 3.44 -0.72
C VAL A 17 -39.94 3.79 0.75
N PRO A 18 -39.66 2.90 1.71
CA PRO A 18 -39.95 3.21 3.11
C PRO A 18 -39.17 4.47 3.49
N LEU A 19 -39.85 5.52 3.95
CA LEU A 19 -39.21 6.74 4.47
C LEU A 19 -38.13 6.44 5.54
N PHE A 20 -38.27 5.30 6.23
CA PHE A 20 -37.31 4.78 7.21
C PHE A 20 -35.95 4.37 6.61
N SER A 21 -35.90 3.79 5.40
CA SER A 21 -34.62 3.37 4.80
C SER A 21 -33.81 4.56 4.29
N ALA A 22 -34.48 5.61 3.80
CA ALA A 22 -33.84 6.84 3.36
C ALA A 22 -33.23 7.63 4.54
N SER A 23 -33.92 7.70 5.70
CA SER A 23 -33.41 8.37 6.89
C SER A 23 -32.19 7.66 7.50
N MET A 24 -32.15 6.33 7.46
CA MET A 24 -31.00 5.55 7.94
C MET A 24 -29.77 5.74 7.04
N ALA A 25 -29.95 5.75 5.71
CA ALA A 25 -28.86 5.98 4.78
C ALA A 25 -28.28 7.41 4.89
N ALA A 26 -29.12 8.41 5.14
CA ALA A 26 -28.68 9.77 5.39
C ALA A 26 -27.84 9.88 6.68
N ALA A 27 -28.32 9.30 7.80
CA ALA A 27 -27.56 9.28 9.05
C ALA A 27 -26.22 8.53 8.92
N ALA A 28 -26.20 7.43 8.17
CA ALA A 28 -24.97 6.68 7.89
C ALA A 28 -24.00 7.47 6.99
N ASN A 29 -24.51 8.35 6.11
CA ASN A 29 -23.69 9.25 5.32
C ASN A 29 -22.98 10.29 6.20
N ASP A 30 -23.71 10.91 7.13
CA ASP A 30 -23.14 11.87 8.07
C ASP A 30 -22.09 11.22 9.00
N GLU A 31 -22.34 9.98 9.43
CA GLU A 31 -21.39 9.16 10.20
C GLU A 31 -20.10 8.93 9.40
N ILE A 32 -20.20 8.48 8.14
CA ILE A 32 -19.04 8.29 7.25
C ILE A 32 -18.27 9.60 7.03
N GLU A 33 -18.97 10.72 6.78
CA GLU A 33 -18.32 12.01 6.57
C GLU A 33 -17.58 12.49 7.83
N SER A 34 -18.17 12.28 9.01
CA SER A 34 -17.50 12.61 10.28
C SER A 34 -16.26 11.75 10.54
N LEU A 35 -16.26 10.48 10.11
CA LEU A 35 -15.09 9.59 10.24
C LEU A 35 -14.00 9.98 9.24
N ARG A 36 -14.36 10.27 7.99
CA ARG A 36 -13.44 10.72 6.92
C ARG A 36 -12.59 11.93 7.34
N LYS A 37 -13.16 12.89 8.07
CA LYS A 37 -12.45 14.08 8.57
C LYS A 37 -11.28 13.77 9.52
N LYS A 38 -11.20 12.53 10.03
CA LYS A 38 -10.14 12.07 10.94
C LYS A 38 -9.09 11.20 10.23
N ILE A 39 -9.23 10.99 8.92
CA ILE A 39 -8.40 10.08 8.13
C ILE A 39 -7.69 10.90 7.05
N LYS A 40 -6.36 10.95 7.11
CA LYS A 40 -5.50 11.59 6.12
C LYS A 40 -4.80 10.55 5.24
N SER A 41 -4.37 9.43 5.84
CA SER A 41 -3.72 8.32 5.13
C SER A 41 -4.30 6.97 5.54
N ILE A 42 -3.78 5.90 4.92
CA ILE A 42 -4.17 4.53 5.24
C ILE A 42 -3.80 4.14 6.68
N ASP A 43 -2.77 4.77 7.25
CA ASP A 43 -2.25 4.46 8.58
C ASP A 43 -3.13 4.99 9.71
N ASP A 44 -3.96 6.01 9.42
CA ASP A 44 -5.00 6.50 10.34
C ASP A 44 -6.17 5.49 10.50
N ILE A 45 -6.25 4.47 9.65
CA ILE A 45 -7.30 3.45 9.69
C ILE A 45 -6.85 2.27 10.57
N ASP A 46 -6.79 2.53 11.88
CA ASP A 46 -6.57 1.49 12.88
C ASP A 46 -7.78 0.54 13.03
N THR A 47 -7.69 -0.45 13.93
CA THR A 47 -8.77 -1.42 14.15
C THR A 47 -10.09 -0.77 14.62
N THR A 48 -10.00 0.30 15.41
CA THR A 48 -11.15 1.00 15.98
C THR A 48 -11.83 1.86 14.92
N MET A 49 -11.05 2.63 14.17
CA MET A 49 -11.51 3.41 13.03
C MET A 49 -12.12 2.52 11.96
N PHE A 50 -11.45 1.41 11.63
CA PHE A 50 -11.96 0.41 10.69
C PHE A 50 -13.31 -0.14 11.14
N SER A 51 -13.44 -0.55 12.40
CA SER A 51 -14.70 -1.11 12.93
C SER A 51 -15.85 -0.09 12.88
N SER A 52 -15.55 1.18 13.15
CA SER A 52 -16.52 2.27 13.05
C SER A 52 -16.96 2.51 11.59
N LEU A 53 -15.99 2.57 10.67
CA LEU A 53 -16.26 2.69 9.23
C LEU A 53 -17.05 1.48 8.71
N GLU A 54 -16.67 0.25 9.07
CA GLU A 54 -17.36 -0.97 8.66
C GLU A 54 -18.84 -0.92 9.08
N GLY A 55 -19.10 -0.52 10.33
CA GLY A 55 -20.46 -0.34 10.84
C GLY A 55 -21.26 0.69 10.03
N ALA A 56 -20.68 1.85 9.75
CA ALA A 56 -21.34 2.90 8.98
C ALA A 56 -21.56 2.48 7.50
N VAL A 57 -20.57 1.81 6.89
CA VAL A 57 -20.65 1.29 5.52
C VAL A 57 -21.75 0.25 5.38
N LEU A 58 -21.87 -0.70 6.33
CA LEU A 58 -22.93 -1.72 6.32
C LEU A 58 -24.33 -1.13 6.54
N LYS A 59 -24.46 0.00 7.25
CA LYS A 59 -25.75 0.72 7.37
C LYS A 59 -26.10 1.46 6.08
N LYS A 60 -25.09 2.02 5.40
CA LYS A 60 -25.29 2.84 4.20
C LYS A 60 -25.53 2.00 2.95
N TYR A 61 -24.66 1.02 2.69
CA TYR A 61 -24.61 0.33 1.41
C TYR A 61 -25.25 -1.06 1.50
N THR A 62 -26.15 -1.35 0.56
CA THR A 62 -27.07 -2.51 0.66
C THR A 62 -26.53 -3.80 0.06
N ASP A 63 -25.48 -3.72 -0.74
CA ASP A 63 -24.91 -4.79 -1.57
C ASP A 63 -23.57 -5.32 -1.06
N VAL A 64 -23.16 -4.89 0.14
CA VAL A 64 -21.95 -5.38 0.81
C VAL A 64 -22.31 -6.08 2.11
N LYS A 65 -21.58 -7.15 2.44
CA LYS A 65 -21.81 -7.93 3.65
C LYS A 65 -20.53 -8.08 4.46
N LYS A 66 -20.69 -8.13 5.77
CA LYS A 66 -19.59 -8.43 6.69
C LYS A 66 -19.00 -9.79 6.34
N GLY A 67 -17.67 -9.84 6.21
CA GLY A 67 -16.93 -11.06 5.89
C GLY A 67 -16.72 -11.33 4.40
N ASP A 68 -17.31 -10.55 3.50
CA ASP A 68 -16.95 -10.61 2.07
C ASP A 68 -15.46 -10.26 1.91
N TRP A 69 -14.75 -10.95 1.01
CA TRP A 69 -13.30 -10.80 0.84
C TRP A 69 -12.87 -9.35 0.52
N TYR A 70 -13.75 -8.59 -0.16
CA TYR A 70 -13.50 -7.21 -0.53
C TYR A 70 -13.95 -6.20 0.54
N MET A 71 -14.62 -6.63 1.61
CA MET A 71 -15.19 -5.72 2.60
C MET A 71 -14.10 -4.81 3.19
N SER A 72 -12.97 -5.40 3.60
CA SER A 72 -11.86 -4.64 4.18
C SER A 72 -11.35 -3.54 3.24
N VAL A 73 -11.06 -3.89 1.98
CA VAL A 73 -10.49 -2.93 1.02
C VAL A 73 -11.49 -1.85 0.61
N MET A 74 -12.78 -2.19 0.51
CA MET A 74 -13.82 -1.21 0.22
C MET A 74 -14.04 -0.24 1.37
N VAL A 75 -14.10 -0.73 2.61
CA VAL A 75 -14.23 0.12 3.81
C VAL A 75 -13.07 1.10 3.90
N LYS A 76 -11.83 0.61 3.70
CA LYS A 76 -10.63 1.46 3.71
C LYS A 76 -10.71 2.57 2.66
N LEU A 77 -11.10 2.27 1.42
CA LEU A 77 -11.23 3.30 0.38
C LEU A 77 -12.42 4.24 0.59
N VAL A 78 -13.50 3.80 1.24
CA VAL A 78 -14.57 4.70 1.67
C VAL A 78 -14.03 5.67 2.72
N GLY A 79 -13.25 5.19 3.70
CA GLY A 79 -12.60 6.02 4.72
C GLY A 79 -11.63 7.04 4.15
N LEU A 80 -10.86 6.67 3.13
CA LEU A 80 -9.92 7.56 2.42
C LEU A 80 -10.60 8.58 1.49
N SER A 81 -11.94 8.64 1.45
CA SER A 81 -12.69 9.49 0.51
C SER A 81 -12.36 9.22 -0.97
N ALA A 82 -11.80 8.04 -1.26
CA ALA A 82 -11.47 7.60 -2.61
C ALA A 82 -12.66 6.92 -3.28
N LEU A 83 -13.40 6.12 -2.51
CA LEU A 83 -14.54 5.35 -2.96
C LEU A 83 -15.85 5.95 -2.42
N ASP A 84 -16.72 6.35 -3.33
CA ASP A 84 -18.12 6.62 -3.03
C ASP A 84 -18.97 5.53 -3.69
N GLY A 85 -20.14 5.25 -3.13
CA GLY A 85 -21.13 4.38 -3.76
C GLY A 85 -22.00 5.09 -4.79
N SER A 86 -22.92 4.35 -5.39
CA SER A 86 -23.88 4.86 -6.35
C SER A 86 -24.99 5.69 -5.67
N LEU A 87 -25.80 6.36 -6.49
CA LEU A 87 -27.02 7.06 -6.04
C LEU A 87 -28.07 6.12 -5.42
N ASN A 88 -27.95 4.81 -5.66
CA ASN A 88 -28.84 3.78 -5.12
C ASN A 88 -28.32 3.18 -3.80
N ASN A 89 -27.32 3.80 -3.17
CA ASN A 89 -26.67 3.29 -1.97
C ASN A 89 -26.11 1.87 -2.17
N THR A 90 -25.39 1.68 -3.26
CA THR A 90 -24.62 0.46 -3.55
C THR A 90 -23.14 0.77 -3.72
N LEU A 91 -22.28 -0.21 -3.43
CA LEU A 91 -20.85 -0.17 -3.72
C LEU A 91 -20.49 -1.00 -4.95
N ASP A 92 -21.41 -1.62 -5.66
CA ASP A 92 -21.22 -2.28 -6.96
C ASP A 92 -19.87 -3.04 -7.07
N PRO A 93 -19.56 -3.97 -6.14
CA PRO A 93 -18.21 -4.56 -6.03
C PRO A 93 -17.79 -5.35 -7.26
N PHE A 94 -18.76 -5.89 -7.98
CA PHE A 94 -18.54 -6.73 -9.16
C PHE A 94 -18.67 -5.98 -10.48
N ASP A 95 -19.06 -4.69 -10.45
CA ASP A 95 -19.19 -3.90 -11.66
C ASP A 95 -17.82 -3.55 -12.25
N THR A 96 -17.81 -3.40 -13.57
CA THR A 96 -16.63 -3.01 -14.33
C THR A 96 -16.22 -1.57 -14.00
N VAL A 97 -14.92 -1.35 -13.83
CA VAL A 97 -14.36 -0.01 -13.58
C VAL A 97 -13.95 0.64 -14.89
N THR A 98 -14.27 1.93 -15.06
CA THR A 98 -13.77 2.74 -16.17
C THR A 98 -12.42 3.36 -15.85
N ARG A 99 -11.67 3.80 -16.86
CA ARG A 99 -10.40 4.52 -16.68
C ARG A 99 -10.55 5.72 -15.75
N ALA A 100 -11.61 6.51 -15.93
CA ALA A 100 -11.92 7.65 -15.06
C ALA A 100 -12.11 7.23 -13.60
N MET A 101 -12.84 6.14 -13.36
CA MET A 101 -13.11 5.65 -12.01
C MET A 101 -11.83 5.17 -11.33
N PHE A 102 -10.98 4.42 -12.05
CA PHE A 102 -9.72 3.96 -11.48
C PHE A 102 -8.77 5.11 -11.18
N ILE A 103 -8.61 6.08 -12.08
CA ILE A 103 -7.75 7.25 -11.86
C ILE A 103 -8.24 8.06 -10.66
N LYS A 104 -9.55 8.33 -10.57
CA LYS A 104 -10.15 9.01 -9.40
C LYS A 104 -9.85 8.24 -8.12
N LEU A 105 -10.12 6.94 -8.10
CA LEU A 105 -9.89 6.09 -6.92
C LEU A 105 -8.44 6.14 -6.49
N PHE A 106 -7.51 5.95 -7.42
CA PHE A 106 -6.09 5.85 -7.13
C PHE A 106 -5.53 7.18 -6.62
N VAL A 107 -5.81 8.28 -7.31
CA VAL A 107 -5.33 9.62 -6.94
C VAL A 107 -5.88 10.06 -5.58
N ARG A 108 -7.19 9.87 -5.34
CA ARG A 108 -7.79 10.27 -4.06
C ARG A 108 -7.36 9.38 -2.90
N ALA A 109 -7.08 8.10 -3.15
CA ALA A 109 -6.55 7.24 -2.10
C ALA A 109 -5.14 7.66 -1.67
N MET A 110 -4.35 8.24 -2.57
CA MET A 110 -3.01 8.76 -2.27
C MET A 110 -3.01 10.17 -1.65
N TYR A 111 -3.94 11.04 -2.07
CA TYR A 111 -3.86 12.48 -1.76
C TYR A 111 -5.10 13.06 -1.08
N GLY A 112 -6.13 12.25 -0.84
CA GLY A 112 -7.44 12.73 -0.40
C GLY A 112 -8.08 13.67 -1.41
N THR A 113 -9.14 14.36 -1.01
CA THR A 113 -9.74 15.45 -1.80
C THR A 113 -8.99 16.77 -1.66
N GLU A 114 -8.36 16.99 -0.51
CA GLU A 114 -7.60 18.21 -0.20
C GLU A 114 -6.36 18.34 -1.11
N GLY A 115 -5.72 17.22 -1.47
CA GLY A 115 -4.57 17.23 -2.37
C GLY A 115 -4.88 17.58 -3.84
N LEU A 116 -6.15 17.85 -4.16
CA LEU A 116 -6.63 18.36 -5.45
C LEU A 116 -7.03 19.85 -5.37
N GLU A 117 -6.99 20.48 -4.18
CA GLU A 117 -7.33 21.90 -4.03
C GLU A 117 -6.40 22.80 -4.85
N GLY A 118 -6.96 23.88 -5.40
CA GLY A 118 -6.23 24.82 -6.25
C GLY A 118 -5.94 24.34 -7.68
N LEU A 119 -6.21 23.07 -8.01
CA LEU A 119 -6.06 22.57 -9.37
C LEU A 119 -7.17 23.07 -10.28
N THR A 120 -6.82 23.29 -11.55
CA THR A 120 -7.77 23.64 -12.61
C THR A 120 -7.86 22.48 -13.61
N PRO A 121 -9.07 21.98 -13.91
CA PRO A 121 -9.22 20.84 -14.80
C PRO A 121 -8.84 21.21 -16.23
N SER A 122 -8.13 20.32 -16.93
CA SER A 122 -7.70 20.55 -18.32
C SER A 122 -8.82 20.33 -19.36
N PHE A 123 -9.95 19.76 -18.95
CA PHE A 123 -11.11 19.50 -19.80
C PHE A 123 -12.38 19.33 -18.96
N SER A 124 -13.55 19.35 -19.60
CA SER A 124 -14.83 19.10 -18.91
C SER A 124 -15.07 17.59 -18.75
N HIS A 125 -14.86 17.08 -17.53
CA HIS A 125 -15.20 15.72 -17.11
C HIS A 125 -15.14 15.64 -15.58
N TRP A 126 -15.94 14.79 -14.93
CA TRP A 126 -15.96 14.67 -13.47
C TRP A 126 -14.64 14.16 -12.86
N ALA A 127 -13.84 13.44 -13.65
CA ALA A 127 -12.50 12.96 -13.27
C ALA A 127 -11.35 13.90 -13.70
N ALA A 128 -11.66 15.07 -14.30
CA ALA A 128 -10.63 15.91 -14.91
C ALA A 128 -9.60 16.44 -13.89
N LEU A 129 -10.02 16.73 -12.66
CA LEU A 129 -9.12 17.14 -11.58
C LEU A 129 -8.19 16.00 -11.16
N ASP A 130 -8.73 14.78 -11.05
CA ASP A 130 -7.96 13.60 -10.70
C ASP A 130 -6.91 13.28 -11.78
N VAL A 131 -7.29 13.35 -13.06
CA VAL A 131 -6.37 13.22 -14.20
C VAL A 131 -5.29 14.30 -14.14
N LYS A 132 -5.67 15.56 -13.92
CA LYS A 132 -4.73 16.68 -13.82
C LYS A 132 -3.70 16.45 -12.73
N LYS A 133 -4.14 16.03 -11.54
CA LYS A 133 -3.24 15.69 -10.42
C LYS A 133 -2.29 14.56 -10.80
N ALA A 134 -2.80 13.51 -11.45
CA ALA A 134 -2.01 12.37 -11.88
C ALA A 134 -0.92 12.75 -12.91
N GLU A 135 -1.22 13.69 -13.80
CA GLU A 135 -0.26 14.28 -14.73
C GLU A 135 0.80 15.13 -14.01
N GLU A 136 0.40 15.98 -13.05
CA GLU A 136 1.33 16.82 -12.27
C GLU A 136 2.32 16.00 -11.45
N ILE A 137 1.86 14.91 -10.84
CA ILE A 137 2.74 13.99 -10.12
C ILE A 137 3.46 13.01 -11.05
N GLY A 138 3.24 13.07 -12.35
CA GLY A 138 3.96 12.30 -13.36
C GLY A 138 3.62 10.81 -13.42
N ILE A 139 2.47 10.38 -12.86
CA ILE A 139 1.99 9.00 -13.00
C ILE A 139 1.14 8.81 -14.27
N LEU A 140 0.63 9.89 -14.85
CA LEU A 140 0.03 9.91 -16.19
C LEU A 140 0.84 10.84 -17.10
N SER A 141 0.92 10.50 -18.39
CA SER A 141 1.50 11.41 -19.37
C SER A 141 0.46 12.46 -19.80
N PRO A 142 0.85 13.73 -20.01
CA PRO A 142 -0.08 14.77 -20.46
C PRO A 142 -0.84 14.36 -21.73
N GLY A 143 -2.18 14.37 -21.68
CA GLY A 143 -3.04 14.02 -22.81
C GLY A 143 -3.18 12.52 -23.10
N GLU A 144 -2.63 11.65 -22.25
CA GLU A 144 -2.85 10.19 -22.34
C GLU A 144 -4.32 9.81 -22.10
N TYR A 145 -4.97 10.51 -21.16
CA TYR A 145 -6.38 10.32 -20.81
C TYR A 145 -7.20 11.56 -21.16
N VAL A 146 -8.15 11.38 -22.07
CA VAL A 146 -8.98 12.44 -22.67
C VAL A 146 -10.46 12.08 -22.55
N PRO A 147 -11.39 13.06 -22.64
CA PRO A 147 -12.83 12.79 -22.47
C PRO A 147 -13.37 11.60 -23.28
N SER A 148 -12.89 11.40 -24.51
CA SER A 148 -13.35 10.33 -25.40
C SER A 148 -12.95 8.92 -24.96
N ASN A 149 -11.92 8.77 -24.10
CA ASN A 149 -11.42 7.45 -23.69
C ASN A 149 -11.66 7.12 -22.21
N LEU A 150 -12.06 8.13 -21.41
CA LEU A 150 -12.21 8.03 -19.95
C LEU A 150 -13.37 7.15 -19.50
N SER A 151 -14.40 7.00 -20.33
CA SER A 151 -15.56 6.14 -20.04
C SER A 151 -15.34 4.67 -20.42
N ASN A 152 -14.21 4.34 -21.06
CA ASN A 152 -13.91 2.97 -21.44
C ASN A 152 -13.54 2.14 -20.19
N PRO A 153 -13.89 0.85 -20.15
CA PRO A 153 -13.36 -0.09 -19.17
C PRO A 153 -11.84 -0.03 -19.11
N ILE A 154 -11.28 -0.09 -17.90
CA ILE A 154 -9.84 -0.17 -17.71
C ILE A 154 -9.41 -1.63 -17.51
N THR A 155 -8.34 -2.00 -18.20
CA THR A 155 -7.74 -3.34 -18.13
C THR A 155 -6.79 -3.46 -16.94
N ARG A 156 -6.55 -4.70 -16.50
CA ARG A 156 -5.56 -5.00 -15.44
C ARG A 156 -4.16 -4.51 -15.80
N GLY A 157 -3.77 -4.60 -17.07
CA GLY A 157 -2.49 -4.09 -17.58
C GLY A 157 -2.39 -2.57 -17.50
N GLU A 158 -3.44 -1.83 -17.86
CA GLU A 158 -3.47 -0.38 -17.71
C GLU A 158 -3.38 0.04 -16.23
N MET A 159 -4.09 -0.65 -15.32
CA MET A 159 -3.95 -0.43 -13.89
C MET A 159 -2.52 -0.70 -13.42
N ALA A 160 -1.90 -1.79 -13.88
CA ALA A 160 -0.52 -2.13 -13.54
C ALA A 160 0.43 -0.99 -13.94
N ARG A 161 0.32 -0.45 -15.15
CA ARG A 161 1.16 0.67 -15.62
C ARG A 161 1.04 1.90 -14.73
N ILE A 162 -0.18 2.31 -14.39
CA ILE A 162 -0.42 3.48 -13.53
C ILE A 162 0.20 3.25 -12.15
N ILE A 163 -0.02 2.06 -11.57
CA ILE A 163 0.51 1.68 -10.26
C ILE A 163 2.04 1.63 -10.29
N VAL A 164 2.67 1.05 -11.32
CA VAL A 164 4.13 0.98 -11.43
C VAL A 164 4.76 2.35 -11.54
N LYS A 165 4.15 3.29 -12.28
CA LYS A 165 4.65 4.66 -12.35
C LYS A 165 4.65 5.32 -10.96
N ALA A 166 3.62 5.09 -10.16
CA ALA A 166 3.57 5.59 -8.78
C ALA A 166 4.55 4.84 -7.86
N TYR A 167 4.61 3.51 -7.96
CA TYR A 167 5.52 2.65 -7.21
C TYR A 167 6.98 3.03 -7.42
N LYS A 168 7.46 3.12 -8.67
CA LYS A 168 8.85 3.52 -8.96
C LYS A 168 9.21 4.92 -8.45
N LYS A 169 8.21 5.79 -8.27
CA LYS A 169 8.41 7.18 -7.88
C LYS A 169 8.37 7.40 -6.37
N PHE A 170 7.51 6.67 -5.67
CA PHE A 170 7.19 6.93 -4.26
C PHE A 170 7.54 5.77 -3.33
N GLU A 171 7.78 4.56 -3.86
CA GLU A 171 8.34 3.48 -3.06
C GLU A 171 9.82 3.78 -2.76
N GLU A 172 10.24 3.55 -1.52
CA GLU A 172 11.62 3.84 -1.10
C GLU A 172 12.64 2.96 -1.82
N ASN A 173 12.33 1.67 -1.96
CA ASN A 173 13.17 0.65 -2.60
C ASN A 173 12.33 -0.15 -3.61
N PRO A 174 11.99 0.43 -4.78
CA PRO A 174 11.16 -0.25 -5.76
C PRO A 174 11.93 -1.38 -6.43
N LEU A 175 11.26 -2.52 -6.62
CA LEU A 175 11.76 -3.61 -7.45
C LEU A 175 12.02 -3.14 -8.90
N THR A 176 13.13 -3.61 -9.46
CA THR A 176 13.52 -3.41 -10.85
C THR A 176 12.95 -4.49 -11.76
N GLU A 177 12.90 -4.21 -13.06
CA GLU A 177 12.52 -5.22 -14.06
C GLU A 177 13.51 -6.40 -14.05
N ALA A 178 14.81 -6.12 -13.89
CA ALA A 178 15.85 -7.15 -13.89
C ALA A 178 15.66 -8.14 -12.73
N GLU A 179 15.41 -7.64 -11.52
CA GLU A 179 15.10 -8.47 -10.35
C GLU A 179 13.83 -9.30 -10.59
N CYS A 180 12.80 -8.70 -11.18
CA CYS A 180 11.53 -9.38 -11.40
C CYS A 180 11.53 -10.32 -12.61
N ARG A 181 12.51 -10.24 -13.52
CA ARG A 181 12.53 -11.00 -14.79
C ARG A 181 12.29 -12.50 -14.64
N PRO A 182 12.83 -13.20 -13.61
CA PRO A 182 12.57 -14.62 -13.41
C PRO A 182 11.10 -14.98 -13.17
N LEU A 183 10.26 -14.02 -12.74
CA LEU A 183 8.81 -14.24 -12.56
C LEU A 183 8.07 -14.46 -13.87
N SER A 184 8.66 -14.13 -15.03
CA SER A 184 8.08 -14.42 -16.34
C SER A 184 7.71 -15.90 -16.51
N ALA A 185 8.52 -16.81 -15.96
CA ALA A 185 8.25 -18.25 -15.97
C ALA A 185 7.08 -18.66 -15.06
N SER A 186 6.71 -17.82 -14.08
CA SER A 186 5.62 -18.06 -13.12
C SER A 186 4.27 -17.54 -13.61
N ILE A 187 4.25 -16.74 -14.68
CA ILE A 187 3.03 -16.13 -15.23
C ILE A 187 2.71 -16.83 -16.56
N LYS A 188 1.65 -17.66 -16.58
CA LYS A 188 1.38 -18.58 -17.70
C LYS A 188 1.14 -17.89 -19.05
N ASP A 189 0.54 -16.71 -19.03
CA ASP A 189 0.20 -15.92 -20.21
C ASP A 189 1.22 -14.81 -20.47
N PHE A 190 2.39 -14.81 -19.83
CA PHE A 190 3.37 -13.73 -19.93
C PHE A 190 3.77 -13.40 -21.37
N GLU A 191 3.96 -14.42 -22.21
CA GLU A 191 4.32 -14.23 -23.62
C GLU A 191 3.20 -13.63 -24.47
N GLN A 192 1.95 -13.67 -24.00
CA GLN A 192 0.79 -13.08 -24.68
C GLN A 192 0.58 -11.61 -24.27
N ILE A 193 1.21 -11.17 -23.17
CA ILE A 193 1.13 -9.79 -22.69
C ILE A 193 1.89 -8.88 -23.65
N ALA A 194 1.29 -7.74 -24.00
CA ALA A 194 1.92 -6.73 -24.84
C ALA A 194 3.30 -6.34 -24.30
N GLU A 195 4.29 -6.22 -25.18
CA GLU A 195 5.69 -5.97 -24.79
C GLU A 195 5.85 -4.72 -23.91
N SER A 196 5.06 -3.67 -24.18
CA SER A 196 5.04 -2.43 -23.40
C SER A 196 4.46 -2.56 -21.99
N LEU A 197 3.85 -3.69 -21.64
CA LEU A 197 3.27 -3.98 -20.33
C LEU A 197 4.07 -5.03 -19.56
N LYS A 198 4.95 -5.79 -20.20
CA LYS A 198 5.67 -6.91 -19.56
C LYS A 198 6.45 -6.46 -18.33
N ALA A 199 7.19 -5.37 -18.42
CA ALA A 199 7.93 -4.81 -17.29
C ALA A 199 7.00 -4.39 -16.15
N ASP A 200 5.88 -3.72 -16.48
CA ASP A 200 4.91 -3.27 -15.48
C ASP A 200 4.28 -4.46 -14.76
N VAL A 201 3.90 -5.50 -15.51
CA VAL A 201 3.31 -6.74 -15.00
C VAL A 201 4.27 -7.47 -14.06
N LEU A 202 5.55 -7.62 -14.44
CA LEU A 202 6.54 -8.27 -13.59
C LEU A 202 6.69 -7.55 -12.24
N ILE A 203 6.69 -6.21 -12.26
CA ILE A 203 6.89 -5.40 -11.05
C ILE A 203 5.66 -5.46 -10.14
N VAL A 204 4.43 -5.29 -10.65
CA VAL A 204 3.24 -5.40 -9.78
C VAL A 204 3.01 -6.81 -9.26
N TYR A 205 3.40 -7.83 -10.04
CA TYR A 205 3.34 -9.22 -9.62
C TYR A 205 4.39 -9.50 -8.56
N GLY A 206 5.65 -9.12 -8.79
CA GLY A 206 6.76 -9.32 -7.86
C GLY A 206 6.61 -8.55 -6.55
N SER A 207 6.07 -7.33 -6.60
CA SER A 207 5.77 -6.54 -5.40
C SER A 207 4.53 -7.03 -4.63
N GLY A 208 3.76 -7.97 -5.19
CA GLY A 208 2.54 -8.47 -4.54
C GLY A 208 1.36 -7.50 -4.57
N ILE A 209 1.42 -6.41 -5.36
CA ILE A 209 0.33 -5.44 -5.47
C ILE A 209 -0.82 -6.02 -6.31
N ILE A 210 -0.49 -6.59 -7.48
CA ILE A 210 -1.46 -7.28 -8.34
C ILE A 210 -1.05 -8.75 -8.44
N SER A 211 -1.88 -9.61 -7.85
CA SER A 211 -1.78 -11.06 -8.02
C SER A 211 -2.43 -11.50 -9.34
N GLY A 212 -1.93 -12.60 -9.89
CA GLY A 212 -2.60 -13.34 -10.97
C GLY A 212 -3.89 -14.02 -10.50
N TYR A 213 -4.60 -14.62 -11.44
CA TYR A 213 -5.73 -15.50 -11.15
C TYR A 213 -5.25 -16.86 -10.65
N THR A 214 -6.16 -17.62 -10.04
CA THR A 214 -5.90 -18.97 -9.52
C THR A 214 -5.50 -19.97 -10.60
N ASP A 215 -5.80 -19.69 -11.86
CA ASP A 215 -5.39 -20.49 -13.01
C ASP A 215 -3.92 -20.24 -13.43
N GLY A 216 -3.23 -19.27 -12.81
CA GLY A 216 -1.84 -18.93 -13.04
C GLY A 216 -1.61 -17.86 -14.11
N ARG A 217 -2.66 -17.27 -14.69
CA ARG A 217 -2.54 -16.14 -15.61
C ARG A 217 -2.48 -14.81 -14.87
N PHE A 218 -1.80 -13.82 -15.44
CA PHE A 218 -1.95 -12.42 -15.03
C PHE A 218 -3.19 -11.78 -15.66
N ALA A 219 -3.51 -12.15 -16.90
CA ALA A 219 -4.63 -11.67 -17.70
C ALA A 219 -4.62 -10.14 -17.85
N ALA A 220 -3.63 -9.61 -18.57
CA ALA A 220 -3.41 -8.17 -18.69
C ALA A 220 -4.57 -7.44 -19.39
N ASP A 221 -5.23 -8.08 -20.36
CA ASP A 221 -6.32 -7.48 -21.14
C ASP A 221 -7.71 -7.63 -20.48
N ASP A 222 -7.81 -8.41 -19.41
CA ASP A 222 -9.07 -8.56 -18.68
C ASP A 222 -9.41 -7.25 -17.97
N VAL A 223 -10.70 -6.88 -18.01
CA VAL A 223 -11.23 -5.74 -17.25
C VAL A 223 -11.38 -6.11 -15.78
N ALA A 224 -11.03 -5.18 -14.90
CA ALA A 224 -11.12 -5.42 -13.46
C ALA A 224 -12.45 -4.91 -12.88
N THR A 225 -12.96 -5.69 -11.92
CA THR A 225 -14.10 -5.30 -11.08
C THR A 225 -13.72 -4.21 -10.09
N ARG A 226 -14.71 -3.50 -9.56
CA ARG A 226 -14.50 -2.43 -8.56
C ARG A 226 -13.81 -2.93 -7.30
N ALA A 227 -14.15 -4.13 -6.84
CA ALA A 227 -13.49 -4.79 -5.72
C ALA A 227 -12.02 -5.15 -6.00
N GLN A 228 -11.70 -5.61 -7.22
CA GLN A 228 -10.31 -5.90 -7.61
C GLN A 228 -9.48 -4.63 -7.69
N ALA A 229 -10.00 -3.58 -8.33
CA ALA A 229 -9.35 -2.26 -8.35
C ALA A 229 -9.08 -1.77 -6.93
N ALA A 230 -10.08 -1.87 -6.04
CA ALA A 230 -9.92 -1.49 -4.64
C ALA A 230 -8.78 -2.26 -3.94
N ALA A 231 -8.71 -3.57 -4.16
CA ALA A 231 -7.65 -4.40 -3.59
C ALA A 231 -6.26 -3.98 -4.08
N PHE A 232 -6.08 -3.68 -5.37
CA PHE A 232 -4.78 -3.25 -5.89
C PHE A 232 -4.33 -1.93 -5.30
N ILE A 233 -5.26 -0.97 -5.15
CA ILE A 233 -4.97 0.33 -4.54
C ILE A 233 -4.57 0.17 -3.07
N ILE A 234 -5.30 -0.63 -2.30
CA ILE A 234 -4.97 -0.84 -0.88
C ILE A 234 -3.63 -1.57 -0.73
N ARG A 235 -3.30 -2.55 -1.58
CA ARG A 235 -1.98 -3.21 -1.55
C ARG A 235 -0.82 -2.31 -1.98
N TYR A 236 -1.11 -1.34 -2.84
CA TYR A 236 -0.14 -0.31 -3.16
C TYR A 236 0.16 0.55 -1.93
N LEU A 237 -0.90 1.05 -1.26
CA LEU A 237 -0.81 1.95 -0.10
C LEU A 237 -0.33 1.26 1.19
N ASP A 238 -0.72 0.01 1.43
CA ASP A 238 -0.39 -0.73 2.64
C ASP A 238 0.42 -1.98 2.29
N LYS A 239 1.72 -1.94 2.59
CA LYS A 239 2.65 -3.05 2.32
C LYS A 239 2.23 -4.34 3.03
N ARG A 240 1.56 -4.24 4.18
CA ARG A 240 1.11 -5.40 4.98
C ARG A 240 0.02 -6.20 4.27
N GLU A 241 -0.68 -5.58 3.31
CA GLU A 241 -1.76 -6.19 2.53
C GLU A 241 -1.26 -6.86 1.24
N ARG A 242 0.01 -6.62 0.85
CA ARG A 242 0.60 -7.17 -0.38
C ARG A 242 0.62 -8.70 -0.33
N ALA A 243 0.39 -9.32 -1.48
CA ALA A 243 0.51 -10.76 -1.61
C ALA A 243 1.98 -11.17 -1.43
N LYS A 244 2.22 -12.29 -0.74
CA LYS A 244 3.56 -12.86 -0.61
C LYS A 244 4.00 -13.47 -1.94
N VAL A 245 5.06 -12.93 -2.53
CA VAL A 245 5.62 -13.43 -3.79
C VAL A 245 7.11 -13.71 -3.62
N THR A 246 7.52 -14.91 -4.01
CA THR A 246 8.93 -15.30 -4.04
C THR A 246 9.46 -15.13 -5.46
N ILE A 247 10.49 -14.32 -5.62
CA ILE A 247 11.15 -14.09 -6.91
C ILE A 247 12.22 -15.18 -7.11
N PRO A 248 12.07 -16.09 -8.09
CA PRO A 248 13.07 -17.12 -8.34
C PRO A 248 14.41 -16.48 -8.71
N GLY A 249 15.52 -17.01 -8.20
CA GLY A 249 16.85 -16.47 -8.55
C GLY A 249 17.21 -15.15 -7.89
N ASN A 250 16.27 -14.46 -7.21
CA ASN A 250 16.59 -13.53 -6.13
C ASN A 250 16.96 -14.32 -4.86
N LYS A 251 17.71 -15.41 -5.06
CA LYS A 251 18.39 -16.13 -4.00
C LYS A 251 19.32 -15.09 -3.37
N ALA A 252 19.39 -15.10 -2.05
CA ALA A 252 20.54 -14.54 -1.37
C ALA A 252 21.80 -15.00 -2.12
N GLU A 253 22.76 -14.10 -2.36
CA GLU A 253 23.92 -14.32 -3.27
C GLU A 253 24.73 -15.59 -2.95
N ARG A 254 24.45 -16.21 -1.80
CA ARG A 254 24.99 -17.45 -1.27
C ARG A 254 23.94 -18.15 -0.39
N GLU A 255 24.15 -19.44 -0.12
CA GLU A 255 23.38 -20.14 0.91
C GLU A 255 23.71 -19.56 2.31
N PRO A 256 22.75 -19.59 3.26
CA PRO A 256 22.98 -19.14 4.62
C PRO A 256 24.18 -19.84 5.27
N MET A 257 24.95 -19.08 6.03
CA MET A 257 26.16 -19.57 6.68
C MET A 257 26.35 -18.99 8.07
N ILE A 258 27.39 -19.45 8.76
CA ILE A 258 27.82 -18.85 10.02
C ILE A 258 28.69 -17.64 9.70
N LEU A 259 28.27 -16.47 10.16
CA LEU A 259 29.02 -15.24 10.12
C LEU A 259 29.58 -14.97 11.52
N ARG A 260 30.86 -14.64 11.63
CA ARG A 260 31.47 -14.31 12.91
C ARG A 260 31.81 -12.84 12.96
N TYR A 261 31.50 -12.17 14.07
CA TYR A 261 31.87 -10.77 14.26
C TYR A 261 33.39 -10.52 14.10
N ASP A 262 34.21 -11.50 14.49
CA ASP A 262 35.67 -11.46 14.42
C ASP A 262 36.26 -11.79 13.03
N ASP A 263 35.42 -12.15 12.04
CA ASP A 263 35.85 -12.35 10.67
C ASP A 263 35.64 -11.06 9.85
N PRO A 264 36.72 -10.31 9.54
CA PRO A 264 36.59 -9.08 8.78
C PRO A 264 36.27 -9.32 7.30
N TYR A 265 36.52 -10.52 6.77
CA TYR A 265 36.27 -10.85 5.36
C TYR A 265 34.96 -11.59 5.14
N ARG A 266 34.12 -11.67 6.18
CA ARG A 266 32.78 -12.23 6.05
C ARG A 266 31.98 -11.47 4.98
N PRO A 267 31.12 -12.17 4.23
CA PRO A 267 30.23 -11.52 3.28
C PRO A 267 29.18 -10.66 4.01
N MET A 268 28.53 -9.76 3.27
CA MET A 268 27.36 -9.04 3.77
C MET A 268 26.29 -10.05 4.22
N ALA A 269 25.59 -9.72 5.30
CA ALA A 269 24.60 -10.60 5.89
C ALA A 269 23.36 -10.77 5.01
N ILE A 270 22.78 -11.97 5.05
CA ILE A 270 21.52 -12.32 4.38
C ILE A 270 20.57 -12.98 5.39
N GLU A 271 19.28 -13.01 5.06
CA GLU A 271 18.30 -13.76 5.86
C GLU A 271 18.69 -15.24 5.94
N GLY A 272 18.62 -15.80 7.15
CA GLY A 272 18.96 -17.18 7.47
C GLY A 272 20.38 -17.40 7.97
N ASP A 273 21.30 -16.43 7.82
CA ASP A 273 22.65 -16.55 8.37
C ASP A 273 22.62 -16.70 9.89
N THR A 274 23.58 -17.44 10.44
CA THR A 274 23.82 -17.45 11.89
C THR A 274 24.94 -16.47 12.22
N PHE A 275 24.60 -15.31 12.78
CA PHE A 275 25.58 -14.32 13.20
C PHE A 275 26.04 -14.60 14.64
N ILE A 276 27.34 -14.85 14.82
CA ILE A 276 27.98 -14.96 16.13
C ILE A 276 28.45 -13.58 16.58
N LYS A 277 27.83 -13.09 17.66
CA LYS A 277 28.06 -11.78 18.26
C LYS A 277 29.38 -11.72 19.05
N PRO A 278 29.88 -10.52 19.41
CA PRO A 278 31.09 -10.36 20.21
C PRO A 278 31.06 -11.09 21.57
N ASP A 279 29.88 -11.21 22.17
CA ASP A 279 29.67 -11.89 23.45
C ASP A 279 29.63 -13.43 23.34
N GLY A 280 29.79 -13.97 22.12
CA GLY A 280 29.76 -15.40 21.82
C GLY A 280 28.37 -15.98 21.64
N THR A 281 27.30 -15.19 21.84
CA THR A 281 25.94 -15.61 21.51
C THR A 281 25.74 -15.61 19.99
N SER A 282 24.76 -16.39 19.51
CA SER A 282 24.46 -16.46 18.09
C SER A 282 22.99 -16.20 17.82
N VAL A 283 22.69 -15.56 16.70
CA VAL A 283 21.32 -15.34 16.23
C VAL A 283 21.17 -15.76 14.77
N VAL A 284 20.07 -16.44 14.45
CA VAL A 284 19.70 -16.69 13.05
C VAL A 284 18.98 -15.44 12.54
N LEU A 285 19.59 -14.76 11.56
CA LEU A 285 19.12 -13.51 11.02
C LEU A 285 17.79 -13.68 10.30
N LYS A 286 16.86 -12.76 10.56
CA LYS A 286 15.53 -12.70 9.96
C LYS A 286 15.21 -11.29 9.54
N ILE A 287 14.33 -11.16 8.55
CA ILE A 287 13.74 -9.87 8.22
C ILE A 287 12.68 -9.53 9.28
N GLY A 288 12.87 -8.41 9.95
CA GLY A 288 11.95 -7.90 10.96
C GLY A 288 10.72 -7.20 10.38
N PRO A 289 9.83 -6.71 11.25
CA PRO A 289 8.54 -6.13 10.86
C PRO A 289 8.61 -4.93 9.90
N SER A 290 9.69 -4.14 9.93
CA SER A 290 9.93 -3.01 9.01
C SER A 290 10.57 -3.45 7.69
N GLY A 291 10.79 -4.75 7.47
CA GLY A 291 11.48 -5.25 6.28
C GLY A 291 13.00 -5.14 6.36
N VAL A 292 13.55 -4.92 7.56
CA VAL A 292 14.98 -4.76 7.83
C VAL A 292 15.57 -6.08 8.33
N LEU A 293 16.72 -6.50 7.79
CA LEU A 293 17.41 -7.71 8.24
C LEU A 293 18.05 -7.48 9.61
N GLY A 294 17.80 -8.34 10.59
CA GLY A 294 18.41 -8.19 11.92
C GLY A 294 17.64 -7.26 12.86
N GLU A 295 16.51 -6.69 12.41
CA GLU A 295 15.67 -5.83 13.25
C GLU A 295 15.15 -6.60 14.47
N GLU A 296 15.26 -5.99 15.65
CA GLU A 296 14.92 -6.55 16.97
C GLU A 296 15.76 -7.79 17.35
N GLN A 297 16.92 -7.99 16.70
CA GLN A 297 17.82 -9.11 16.98
C GLN A 297 19.09 -8.70 17.74
N GLY A 298 19.30 -7.39 17.99
CA GLY A 298 20.41 -6.88 18.79
C GLY A 298 21.77 -7.25 18.18
N CYS A 299 21.92 -7.14 16.87
CA CYS A 299 23.17 -7.39 16.17
C CYS A 299 23.53 -6.27 15.21
N ALA A 300 24.82 -5.97 15.10
CA ALA A 300 25.39 -5.03 14.16
C ALA A 300 26.25 -5.80 13.15
N THR A 301 25.63 -6.29 12.08
CA THR A 301 26.26 -7.22 11.13
C THR A 301 27.42 -6.62 10.34
N GLU A 302 27.45 -5.31 10.15
CA GLU A 302 28.49 -4.62 9.36
C GLU A 302 29.73 -4.23 10.17
N ILE A 303 29.62 -4.01 11.49
CA ILE A 303 30.76 -3.57 12.32
C ILE A 303 31.90 -4.59 12.31
N GLY A 304 33.10 -4.12 11.99
CA GLY A 304 34.28 -4.96 11.91
C GLY A 304 34.40 -5.75 10.60
N ARG A 305 33.45 -5.64 9.67
CA ARG A 305 33.62 -6.13 8.30
C ARG A 305 34.53 -5.18 7.52
N ALA A 306 35.38 -5.70 6.64
CA ALA A 306 36.29 -4.91 5.84
C ALA A 306 35.58 -4.29 4.63
N HIS A 307 35.88 -3.02 4.37
CA HIS A 307 35.70 -2.37 3.08
C HIS A 307 36.61 -3.01 2.01
N PRO A 308 36.35 -2.78 0.71
CA PRO A 308 37.24 -3.24 -0.36
C PRO A 308 38.69 -2.74 -0.25
N ASN A 309 38.90 -1.62 0.45
CA ASN A 309 40.23 -1.05 0.71
C ASN A 309 40.92 -1.65 1.95
N GLY A 310 40.29 -2.60 2.65
CA GLY A 310 40.82 -3.25 3.85
C GLY A 310 40.55 -2.54 5.19
N LYS A 311 39.99 -1.33 5.19
CA LYS A 311 39.58 -0.66 6.43
C LYS A 311 38.37 -1.38 7.03
N LEU A 312 38.37 -1.63 8.33
CA LEU A 312 37.19 -2.18 9.02
C LEU A 312 36.13 -1.09 9.18
N ILE A 313 34.87 -1.48 8.99
CA ILE A 313 33.70 -0.61 9.20
C ILE A 313 33.55 -0.35 10.71
N GLU A 314 33.50 0.92 11.06
CA GLU A 314 33.24 1.41 12.41
C GLU A 314 31.86 2.09 12.48
N ASP A 315 31.37 2.34 13.69
CA ASP A 315 30.13 3.08 13.91
C ASP A 315 30.22 4.49 13.29
N GLY A 316 29.22 4.86 12.48
CA GLY A 316 29.19 6.10 11.72
C GLY A 316 29.90 6.07 10.36
N ASP A 317 30.63 5.01 10.00
CA ASP A 317 31.26 4.89 8.68
C ASP A 317 30.21 4.79 7.57
N LEU A 318 30.52 5.39 6.41
CA LEU A 318 29.62 5.40 5.26
C LEU A 318 29.66 4.07 4.50
N GLY A 319 28.47 3.57 4.16
CA GLY A 319 28.28 2.44 3.27
C GLY A 319 28.91 2.65 1.90
N SER A 320 29.51 1.59 1.37
CA SER A 320 30.20 1.56 0.07
C SER A 320 29.56 0.63 -0.95
N ASN A 321 28.58 -0.18 -0.52
CA ASN A 321 27.74 -1.00 -1.40
C ASN A 321 26.70 -0.09 -2.09
N GLU A 322 26.38 -0.37 -3.35
CA GLU A 322 25.36 0.35 -4.13
C GLU A 322 24.05 0.57 -3.37
N LYS A 323 23.56 -0.44 -2.62
CA LYS A 323 22.32 -0.36 -1.83
C LYS A 323 22.39 0.69 -0.70
N PHE A 324 23.57 0.90 -0.12
CA PHE A 324 23.77 1.73 1.07
C PHE A 324 24.80 2.84 0.85
N LEU A 325 25.08 3.18 -0.40
CA LEU A 325 26.17 4.07 -0.75
C LEU A 325 25.96 5.45 -0.12
N GLY A 326 26.93 5.87 0.70
CA GLY A 326 26.88 7.16 1.39
C GLY A 326 25.94 7.24 2.59
N GLN A 327 25.36 6.12 3.03
CA GLN A 327 24.57 6.05 4.26
C GLN A 327 25.48 5.64 5.43
N PRO A 328 25.47 6.34 6.57
CA PRO A 328 26.19 5.88 7.75
C PRO A 328 25.56 4.58 8.28
N TYR A 329 26.41 3.66 8.73
CA TYR A 329 25.99 2.51 9.52
C TYR A 329 26.09 2.86 11.00
N LEU A 330 24.97 2.80 11.71
CA LEU A 330 24.87 3.28 13.09
C LEU A 330 24.49 2.15 14.03
N VAL A 331 25.11 2.13 15.20
CA VAL A 331 24.88 1.11 16.23
C VAL A 331 24.30 1.74 17.50
N ASP A 332 23.23 1.16 18.01
CA ASP A 332 22.76 1.49 19.34
C ASP A 332 23.57 0.72 20.39
N GLU A 333 24.35 1.44 21.19
CA GLU A 333 25.22 0.86 22.23
C GLU A 333 24.44 0.02 23.27
N LYS A 334 23.16 0.34 23.51
CA LYS A 334 22.34 -0.33 24.53
C LYS A 334 21.87 -1.70 24.10
N THR A 335 21.40 -1.81 22.86
CA THR A 335 20.84 -3.06 22.31
C THR A 335 21.86 -3.88 21.53
N GLY A 336 22.96 -3.26 21.09
CA GLY A 336 23.92 -3.86 20.16
C GLY A 336 23.37 -4.00 18.74
N GLU A 337 22.23 -3.38 18.45
CA GLU A 337 21.59 -3.39 17.14
C GLU A 337 22.23 -2.34 16.24
N GLY A 338 22.53 -2.72 14.99
CA GLY A 338 23.15 -1.81 14.04
C GLY A 338 22.53 -1.94 12.65
N HIS A 339 22.25 -0.80 12.04
CA HIS A 339 21.61 -0.69 10.73
C HIS A 339 22.10 0.54 9.98
N TYR A 340 21.88 0.60 8.67
CA TYR A 340 22.08 1.85 7.93
C TYR A 340 20.99 2.87 8.27
N ILE A 341 21.28 4.17 8.15
CA ILE A 341 20.33 5.23 8.59
C ILE A 341 18.91 5.12 8.01
N ARG A 342 18.76 4.68 6.75
CA ARG A 342 17.41 4.49 6.17
C ARG A 342 16.65 3.33 6.81
N GLU A 343 17.36 2.26 7.15
CA GLU A 343 16.78 1.14 7.87
C GLU A 343 16.37 1.57 9.28
N TRP A 344 17.17 2.40 9.95
CA TRP A 344 16.78 3.04 11.21
C TRP A 344 15.52 3.89 11.07
N HIS A 345 15.39 4.67 9.99
CA HIS A 345 14.17 5.44 9.74
C HIS A 345 12.93 4.54 9.55
N ALA A 346 13.06 3.43 8.82
CA ALA A 346 11.97 2.47 8.65
C ALA A 346 11.55 1.79 9.96
N ILE A 347 12.51 1.53 10.86
CA ILE A 347 12.24 1.03 12.21
C ILE A 347 11.56 2.12 13.06
N ALA A 348 12.04 3.36 12.98
CA ALA A 348 11.50 4.50 13.71
C ALA A 348 10.05 4.81 13.32
N GLU A 349 9.74 4.83 12.03
CA GLU A 349 8.40 5.05 11.49
C GLU A 349 7.43 3.97 12.00
N ARG A 350 7.77 2.69 11.81
CA ARG A 350 6.95 1.57 12.30
C ARG A 350 6.72 1.64 13.81
N LEU A 351 7.79 1.82 14.60
CA LEU A 351 7.66 1.87 16.05
C LEU A 351 6.81 3.07 16.49
N GLY A 352 6.93 4.21 15.80
CA GLY A 352 6.13 5.41 16.07
C GLY A 352 4.65 5.13 15.86
N ASP A 353 4.32 4.52 14.72
CA ASP A 353 2.95 4.10 14.39
C ASP A 353 2.40 3.10 15.39
N GLU A 354 3.20 2.11 15.78
CA GLU A 354 2.79 1.12 16.77
C GLU A 354 2.59 1.71 18.16
N ALA A 355 3.48 2.60 18.61
CA ALA A 355 3.40 3.27 19.89
C ALA A 355 2.14 4.13 19.97
N LEU A 356 1.89 4.93 18.91
CA LEU A 356 0.68 5.74 18.80
C LEU A 356 -0.57 4.86 18.79
N LYS A 357 -0.58 3.77 18.02
CA LYS A 357 -1.71 2.85 17.94
C LYS A 357 -2.01 2.12 19.25
N LYS A 358 -0.97 1.71 20.00
CA LYS A 358 -1.13 0.91 21.22
C LYS A 358 -1.33 1.76 22.47
N LEU A 359 -0.63 2.89 22.57
CA LEU A 359 -0.55 3.71 23.78
C LEU A 359 -1.10 5.13 23.59
N GLY A 360 -1.31 5.59 22.36
CA GLY A 360 -1.85 6.92 22.07
C GLY A 360 -0.90 8.03 22.55
N HIS A 361 -1.44 8.89 23.41
CA HIS A 361 -0.77 10.02 24.04
C HIS A 361 -0.64 9.77 25.55
N PRO A 362 0.31 8.92 25.99
CA PRO A 362 0.45 8.54 27.39
C PRO A 362 1.08 9.67 28.23
N GLU A 363 1.42 9.36 29.49
CA GLU A 363 2.17 10.28 30.35
C GLU A 363 3.59 10.51 29.81
N GLU A 364 4.10 11.73 29.99
CA GLU A 364 5.47 12.11 29.62
C GLU A 364 6.50 11.15 30.25
N GLY A 365 7.47 10.72 29.46
CA GLY A 365 8.48 9.74 29.84
C GLY A 365 8.10 8.28 29.59
N THR A 366 6.86 8.00 29.15
CA THR A 366 6.48 6.64 28.74
C THR A 366 7.33 6.18 27.55
N THR A 367 7.94 5.00 27.63
CA THR A 367 8.74 4.44 26.53
C THR A 367 7.96 3.42 25.71
N TYR A 368 8.34 3.26 24.44
CA TYR A 368 7.86 2.19 23.57
C TYR A 368 9.04 1.57 22.83
N GLY A 369 9.30 0.28 23.12
CA GLY A 369 10.54 -0.34 22.69
C GLY A 369 11.78 0.39 23.25
N PRO A 370 12.97 0.13 22.68
CA PRO A 370 14.22 0.72 23.16
C PRO A 370 14.47 2.17 22.68
N TRP A 371 13.79 2.61 21.61
CA TRP A 371 14.15 3.85 20.91
C TRP A 371 13.05 4.91 20.82
N LEU A 372 11.90 4.72 21.48
CA LEU A 372 10.87 5.76 21.58
C LEU A 372 10.58 6.15 23.02
N ILE A 373 10.41 7.46 23.21
CA ILE A 373 9.91 8.06 24.44
C ILE A 373 8.84 9.08 24.10
N TYR A 374 7.75 9.08 24.86
CA TYR A 374 6.71 10.09 24.74
C TYR A 374 7.13 11.34 25.50
N MET A 375 7.50 12.39 24.78
CA MET A 375 7.88 13.68 25.37
C MET A 375 7.40 14.86 24.54
N TYR A 376 7.12 15.98 25.19
CA TYR A 376 6.63 17.20 24.55
C TYR A 376 5.32 16.98 23.77
N GLY A 377 4.46 16.07 24.27
CA GLY A 377 3.19 15.74 23.63
C GLY A 377 3.29 14.90 22.34
N GLN A 378 4.43 14.27 22.07
CA GLN A 378 4.62 13.41 20.89
C GLN A 378 5.59 12.25 21.17
N TRP A 379 5.56 11.23 20.32
CA TRP A 379 6.56 10.16 20.32
C TRP A 379 7.86 10.68 19.69
N CYS A 380 8.93 10.70 20.47
CA CYS A 380 10.25 11.15 20.06
C CYS A 380 11.20 9.96 19.90
N TRP A 381 11.93 9.94 18.77
CA TRP A 381 13.01 9.00 18.55
C TRP A 381 14.23 9.35 19.40
N ILE A 382 14.76 8.35 20.10
CA ILE A 382 15.97 8.43 20.94
C ILE A 382 16.98 7.33 20.59
N GLY A 383 16.79 6.66 19.44
CA GLY A 383 17.76 5.72 18.88
C GLY A 383 18.85 6.41 18.05
N PRO A 384 19.63 5.63 17.28
CA PRO A 384 20.70 6.18 16.45
C PRO A 384 20.21 7.20 15.41
N VAL A 385 21.03 8.23 15.15
CA VAL A 385 20.74 9.38 14.27
C VAL A 385 21.93 9.81 13.41
#